data_AF-A0A920P5W7-F1
#
_entry.id   AF-A0A920P5W7-F1
#
_cell.length_a   1.000
_cell.length_b   1.000
_cell.length_c   1.000
_cell.angle_alpha   90.00
_cell.angle_beta   90.00
_cell.angle_gamma   90.00
#
_symmetry.space_group_name_H-M   'P 1'
#
loop_
_entity.id
_entity.type
_entity.pdbx_description
1 polymer ?
#
loop_
_entity_poly.entity_id
_entity_poly.type
_entity_poly.pdbx_seq_one_letter_code
_entity_poly.pdbx_strand_id
1 'polypeptide(L)'
;MVAIICIPIVLVLLYSGNWILGFPLSALAAMGTQEVYRLAAHRGVDPFRFTGATGAAALVLAGTWQGTFVAFAPWALSIVGIVMLISLILAVLNRGATGGPLGAVSVTMAGCLYCGFSLSFVPLTLMFPAAEGWGETTGGLGLVSQ
;
A
#
# COMPACT_ATOMS: atom_id res chain seq x y z
N MET A 1 -24.21 8.74 10.07
CA MET A 1 -23.38 9.72 10.81
C MET A 1 -21.89 9.57 10.54
N VAL A 2 -21.31 8.37 10.59
CA VAL A 2 -19.88 8.14 10.27
C VAL A 2 -19.46 8.70 8.90
N ALA A 3 -20.26 8.50 7.86
CA ALA A 3 -19.96 9.01 6.51
C ALA A 3 -19.83 10.55 6.46
N ILE A 4 -20.65 11.28 7.22
CA ILE A 4 -20.63 12.76 7.28
C ILE A 4 -19.29 13.26 7.83
N ILE A 5 -18.63 12.47 8.67
CA ILE A 5 -17.34 12.83 9.30
C ILE A 5 -16.17 12.29 8.47
N CYS A 6 -16.24 11.05 7.99
CA CYS A 6 -15.15 10.44 7.21
C CYS A 6 -14.92 11.13 5.87
N ILE A 7 -15.99 11.50 5.15
CA ILE A 7 -15.86 12.13 3.83
C ILE A 7 -15.02 13.42 3.91
N PRO A 8 -15.35 14.43 4.75
CA PRO A 8 -14.56 15.66 4.82
C PRO A 8 -13.14 15.41 5.33
N ILE A 9 -12.94 14.48 6.27
CA ILE A 9 -11.58 14.13 6.74
C ILE A 9 -10.74 13.57 5.57
N VAL A 10 -11.29 12.64 4.79
CA VAL A 10 -10.60 12.08 3.63
C VAL A 10 -10.29 13.16 2.60
N LEU A 11 -11.23 14.09 2.35
CA LEU A 11 -11.01 15.21 1.44
C LEU A 11 -9.88 16.15 1.92
N VAL A 12 -9.83 16.46 3.22
CA VAL A 12 -8.76 17.28 3.81
C VAL A 12 -7.41 16.59 3.70
N LEU A 13 -7.36 15.28 3.94
CA LEU A 13 -6.13 14.49 3.79
C LEU A 13 -5.66 14.45 2.33
N LEU A 14 -6.58 14.24 1.38
CA LEU A 14 -6.29 14.24 -0.06
C LEU A 14 -5.76 15.59 -0.53
N TYR A 15 -6.35 16.68 -0.05
CA TYR A 15 -5.91 18.04 -0.39
C TYR A 15 -4.53 18.38 0.19
N SER A 16 -4.24 17.92 1.42
CA SER A 16 -2.94 18.14 2.06
C SER A 16 -1.81 17.34 1.39
N GLY A 17 -2.14 16.15 0.88
CA GLY A 17 -1.22 15.27 0.15
C GLY A 17 -0.02 14.80 0.97
N ASN A 18 0.96 14.24 0.25
CA ASN A 18 2.29 13.92 0.77
C ASN A 18 2.26 13.04 2.06
N TRP A 19 3.16 13.30 3.02
CA TRP A 19 3.28 12.54 4.27
C TRP A 19 2.03 12.60 5.17
N ILE A 20 1.27 13.70 5.15
CA ILE A 20 0.04 13.86 5.96
C ILE A 20 -1.01 12.82 5.54
N LEU A 21 -1.06 12.48 4.25
CA LEU A 21 -1.90 11.42 3.70
C LEU A 21 -1.25 10.03 3.84
N GLY A 22 0.07 9.95 3.64
CA GLY A 22 0.81 8.69 3.68
C GLY A 22 0.76 7.97 5.02
N PHE A 23 0.89 8.69 6.14
CA PHE A 23 0.82 8.07 7.48
C PHE A 23 -0.55 7.42 7.76
N PRO A 24 -1.69 8.12 7.64
CA PRO A 24 -3.02 7.53 7.77
C PRO A 24 -3.25 6.35 6.83
N LEU A 25 -2.84 6.46 5.56
CA LEU A 25 -3.01 5.37 4.60
C LEU A 25 -2.17 4.15 4.97
N SER A 26 -0.95 4.33 5.48
CA SER A 26 -0.11 3.21 5.93
C SER A 26 -0.73 2.50 7.13
N ALA A 27 -1.32 3.25 8.07
CA ALA A 27 -2.05 2.70 9.20
C ALA A 27 -3.30 1.96 8.75
N LEU A 28 -4.08 2.52 7.80
CA LEU A 28 -5.24 1.86 7.21
C LEU A 28 -4.87 0.60 6.45
N ALA A 29 -3.73 0.59 5.73
CA ALA A 29 -3.23 -0.61 5.06
C ALA A 29 -2.89 -1.70 6.07
N ALA A 30 -2.15 -1.37 7.14
CA ALA A 30 -1.85 -2.31 8.22
C ALA A 30 -3.12 -2.86 8.88
N MET A 31 -4.07 -1.99 9.23
CA MET A 31 -5.35 -2.39 9.83
C MET A 31 -6.18 -3.26 8.87
N GLY A 32 -6.30 -2.88 7.61
CA GLY A 32 -7.00 -3.65 6.58
C GLY A 32 -6.41 -5.05 6.42
N THR A 33 -5.08 -5.13 6.37
CA THR A 33 -4.36 -6.42 6.32
C THR A 33 -4.63 -7.27 7.58
N GLN A 34 -4.66 -6.67 8.78
CA GLN A 34 -4.98 -7.37 10.03
C GLN A 34 -6.39 -7.97 10.03
N GLU A 35 -7.35 -7.27 9.44
CA GLU A 35 -8.73 -7.72 9.29
C GLU A 35 -8.86 -8.89 8.32
N VAL A 36 -8.19 -8.80 7.15
CA VAL A 36 -8.10 -9.91 6.18
C VAL A 36 -7.52 -11.16 6.85
N TYR A 37 -6.50 -11.00 7.66
CA TYR A 37 -5.87 -12.11 8.37
C TYR A 37 -6.73 -12.68 9.48
N ARG A 38 -7.50 -11.85 10.19
CA ARG A 38 -8.48 -12.31 11.19
C ARG A 38 -9.54 -13.20 10.53
N LEU A 39 -10.05 -12.79 9.38
CA LEU A 39 -11.00 -13.60 8.59
C LEU A 39 -10.39 -14.93 8.14
N ALA A 40 -9.13 -14.93 7.71
CA ALA A 40 -8.44 -16.15 7.33
C ALA A 40 -8.20 -17.11 8.51
N ALA A 41 -7.86 -16.57 9.69
CA ALA A 41 -7.70 -17.35 10.92
C ALA A 41 -9.01 -18.06 11.30
N HIS A 42 -10.16 -17.39 11.15
CA HIS A 42 -11.47 -18.02 11.35
C HIS A 42 -11.78 -19.15 10.34
N ARG A 43 -11.08 -19.22 9.21
CA ARG A 43 -11.17 -20.33 8.24
C ARG A 43 -10.10 -21.42 8.45
N GLY A 44 -9.38 -21.38 9.57
CA GLY A 44 -8.36 -22.37 9.93
C GLY A 44 -7.00 -22.16 9.27
N VAL A 45 -6.77 -21.01 8.63
CA VAL A 45 -5.44 -20.63 8.13
C VAL A 45 -4.88 -19.56 9.03
N ASP A 46 -3.81 -19.85 9.76
CA ASP A 46 -3.12 -18.85 10.57
C ASP A 46 -2.04 -18.13 9.73
N PRO A 47 -2.21 -16.86 9.32
CA PRO A 47 -1.19 -16.09 8.61
C PRO A 47 -0.21 -15.36 9.55
N PHE A 48 0.91 -14.86 8.99
CA PHE A 48 1.90 -14.07 9.73
C PHE A 48 1.47 -12.61 9.83
N ARG A 49 0.59 -12.35 10.80
CA ARG A 49 -0.13 -11.07 10.93
C ARG A 49 0.78 -9.85 10.98
N PHE A 50 1.82 -9.89 11.83
CA PHE A 50 2.74 -8.77 11.98
C PHE A 50 3.57 -8.54 10.72
N THR A 51 4.18 -9.59 10.18
CA THR A 51 5.02 -9.52 8.97
C THR A 51 4.26 -8.94 7.77
N GLY A 52 3.02 -9.38 7.58
CA GLY A 52 2.19 -8.89 6.49
C GLY A 52 1.71 -7.45 6.70
N ALA A 53 1.33 -7.07 7.91
CA ALA A 53 0.89 -5.71 8.21
C ALA A 53 2.02 -4.68 8.13
N THR A 54 3.24 -5.03 8.58
CA THR A 54 4.41 -4.17 8.42
C THR A 54 4.80 -4.04 6.95
N GLY A 55 4.71 -5.13 6.18
CA GLY A 55 4.89 -5.11 4.72
C GLY A 55 3.90 -4.18 4.02
N ALA A 56 2.61 -4.25 4.39
CA ALA A 56 1.58 -3.41 3.81
C ALA A 56 1.80 -1.92 4.11
N ALA A 57 2.14 -1.59 5.36
CA ALA A 57 2.48 -0.21 5.74
C ALA A 57 3.73 0.29 5.00
N ALA A 58 4.77 -0.54 4.90
CA ALA A 58 6.01 -0.20 4.20
C ALA A 58 5.78 0.08 2.71
N LEU A 59 4.89 -0.68 2.04
CA LEU A 59 4.52 -0.43 0.65
C LEU A 59 3.88 0.94 0.46
N VAL A 60 2.94 1.32 1.34
CA VAL A 60 2.29 2.63 1.26
C VAL A 60 3.28 3.77 1.54
N LEU A 61 4.17 3.60 2.52
CA LEU A 61 5.20 4.59 2.83
C LEU A 61 6.21 4.74 1.68
N ALA A 62 6.61 3.64 1.05
CA ALA A 62 7.49 3.67 -0.13
C ALA A 62 6.82 4.39 -1.31
N GLY A 63 5.52 4.16 -1.55
CA GLY A 63 4.75 4.89 -2.57
C GLY A 63 4.65 6.38 -2.27
N THR A 64 4.47 6.73 -0.98
CA THR A 64 4.44 8.12 -0.51
C THR A 64 5.79 8.82 -0.70
N TRP A 65 6.89 8.10 -0.44
CA TRP A 65 8.24 8.68 -0.51
C TRP A 65 8.72 8.90 -1.96
N GLN A 66 8.44 7.96 -2.87
CA GLN A 66 8.99 7.99 -4.22
C GLN A 66 8.22 8.90 -5.18
N GLY A 67 6.90 9.07 -5.00
CA GLY A 67 6.05 9.94 -5.81
C GLY A 67 5.88 9.52 -7.30
N THR A 68 6.69 8.58 -7.80
CA THR A 68 6.60 8.04 -9.16
C THR A 68 6.64 6.52 -9.15
N PHE A 69 5.91 5.90 -10.08
CA PHE A 69 5.85 4.43 -10.15
C PHE A 69 7.22 3.81 -10.48
N VAL A 70 8.01 4.44 -11.36
CA VAL A 70 9.32 3.94 -11.79
C VAL A 70 10.30 3.85 -10.61
N ALA A 71 10.33 4.87 -9.75
CA ALA A 71 11.18 4.86 -8.57
C ALA A 71 10.62 3.98 -7.43
N PHE A 72 9.30 3.80 -7.38
CA PHE A 72 8.63 2.92 -6.42
C PHE A 72 8.84 1.43 -6.72
N ALA A 73 8.82 1.02 -7.98
CA ALA A 73 8.80 -0.40 -8.38
C ALA A 73 9.95 -1.24 -7.78
N PRO A 74 11.23 -0.78 -7.79
CA PRO A 74 12.32 -1.53 -7.15
C PRO A 74 12.09 -1.74 -5.64
N TRP A 75 11.64 -0.71 -4.94
CA TRP A 75 11.35 -0.77 -3.51
C TRP A 75 10.17 -1.68 -3.21
N ALA A 76 9.11 -1.60 -4.00
CA ALA A 76 7.95 -2.48 -3.88
C ALA A 76 8.36 -3.96 -4.01
N LEU A 77 9.17 -4.28 -5.03
CA LEU A 77 9.69 -5.63 -5.24
C LEU A 77 10.58 -6.08 -4.08
N SER A 78 11.46 -5.21 -3.57
CA SER A 78 12.29 -5.53 -2.41
C SER A 78 11.45 -5.81 -1.16
N ILE A 79 10.45 -4.98 -0.86
CA ILE A 79 9.56 -5.17 0.31
C ILE A 79 8.77 -6.46 0.17
N VAL A 80 8.15 -6.71 -0.98
CA VAL A 80 7.40 -7.94 -1.25
C VAL A 80 8.31 -9.16 -1.13
N GLY A 81 9.52 -9.11 -1.69
CA GLY A 81 10.53 -10.15 -1.59
C GLY A 81 10.94 -10.42 -0.14
N ILE A 82 11.19 -9.38 0.66
CA ILE A 82 11.55 -9.50 2.08
C ILE A 82 10.40 -10.13 2.87
N VAL A 83 9.17 -9.64 2.70
CA VAL A 83 8.00 -10.18 3.40
C VAL A 83 7.78 -11.64 3.01
N MET A 84 7.96 -11.99 1.74
CA MET A 84 7.88 -13.37 1.24
C MET A 84 8.94 -14.26 1.88
N LEU A 85 10.21 -13.84 1.86
CA LEU A 85 11.32 -14.59 2.45
C LEU A 85 11.13 -14.78 3.96
N ILE A 86 10.78 -13.73 4.69
CA ILE A 86 10.51 -13.82 6.14
C ILE A 86 9.33 -14.76 6.38
N SER A 87 8.26 -14.67 5.60
CA SER A 87 7.10 -15.56 5.74
C SER A 87 7.47 -17.02 5.49
N LEU A 88 8.32 -17.31 4.51
CA LEU A 88 8.82 -18.65 4.23
C LEU A 88 9.73 -19.16 5.36
N ILE A 89 10.65 -18.34 5.84
CA ILE A 89 11.53 -18.68 6.96
C ILE A 89 10.68 -19.01 8.19
N LEU A 90 9.72 -18.16 8.54
CA LEU A 90 8.82 -18.39 9.66
C LEU A 90 7.93 -19.62 9.45
N ALA A 91 7.51 -19.91 8.22
CA ALA A 91 6.74 -21.09 7.90
C ALA A 91 7.54 -22.38 8.14
N VAL A 92 8.81 -22.39 7.71
CA VAL A 92 9.73 -23.53 7.94
C VAL A 92 10.00 -23.71 9.43
N LEU A 93 10.29 -22.61 10.16
CA LEU A 93 10.62 -22.66 11.59
C LEU A 93 9.43 -23.06 12.47
N ASN A 94 8.22 -22.54 12.19
CA ASN A 94 7.08 -22.69 13.10
C ASN A 94 6.16 -23.88 12.77
N ARG A 95 6.11 -24.36 11.53
CA ARG A 95 5.11 -25.38 11.10
C ARG A 95 5.70 -26.64 10.50
N GLY A 96 6.97 -26.64 10.11
CA GLY A 96 7.55 -27.72 9.31
C GLY A 96 6.80 -27.93 7.98
N ALA A 97 7.17 -28.97 7.23
CA ALA A 97 6.59 -29.24 5.91
C ALA A 97 5.12 -29.73 5.94
N THR A 98 4.64 -30.23 7.09
CA THR A 98 3.34 -30.89 7.22
C THR A 98 2.21 -29.99 7.74
N GLY A 99 2.52 -28.83 8.34
CA GLY A 99 1.54 -27.93 8.98
C GLY A 99 0.81 -26.95 8.07
N GLY A 100 0.70 -27.22 6.76
CA GLY A 100 0.10 -26.29 5.78
C GLY A 100 0.83 -24.94 5.63
N PRO A 101 2.17 -24.90 5.52
CA PRO A 101 2.96 -23.67 5.46
C PRO A 101 2.62 -22.78 4.25
N LEU A 102 2.26 -23.40 3.12
CA LEU A 102 1.96 -22.67 1.89
C LEU A 102 0.72 -21.78 2.03
N GLY A 103 -0.34 -22.27 2.68
CA GLY A 103 -1.58 -21.51 2.87
C GLY A 103 -1.35 -20.24 3.70
N ALA A 104 -0.53 -20.33 4.74
CA ALA A 104 -0.17 -19.19 5.59
C ALA A 104 0.60 -18.12 4.81
N VAL A 105 1.59 -18.54 4.01
CA VAL A 105 2.39 -17.62 3.19
C VAL A 105 1.52 -16.99 2.11
N SER A 106 0.68 -17.76 1.41
CA SER A 106 -0.24 -17.25 0.39
C SER A 106 -1.22 -16.23 0.95
N VAL A 107 -1.85 -16.50 2.10
CA VAL A 107 -2.75 -15.54 2.75
C VAL A 107 -1.98 -14.29 3.19
N THR A 108 -0.78 -14.46 3.76
CA THR A 108 0.06 -13.33 4.17
C THR A 108 0.39 -12.43 2.98
N MET A 109 0.84 -13.01 1.86
CA MET A 109 1.07 -12.27 0.62
C MET A 109 -0.19 -11.62 0.07
N ALA A 110 -1.30 -12.36 0.02
CA ALA A 110 -2.55 -11.84 -0.48
C ALA A 110 -3.01 -10.61 0.31
N GLY A 111 -3.02 -10.66 1.65
CA GLY A 111 -3.43 -9.52 2.48
C GLY A 111 -2.45 -8.34 2.44
N CYS A 112 -1.15 -8.62 2.32
CA CYS A 112 -0.11 -7.57 2.20
C CYS A 112 -0.24 -6.82 0.87
N LEU A 113 -0.31 -7.55 -0.23
CA LEU A 113 -0.44 -6.98 -1.57
C LEU A 113 -1.81 -6.31 -1.74
N TYR A 114 -2.90 -6.98 -1.36
CA TYR A 114 -4.24 -6.46 -1.57
C TYR A 114 -4.48 -5.13 -0.84
N CYS A 115 -4.03 -4.98 0.41
CA CYS A 115 -4.21 -3.71 1.11
C CYS A 115 -3.05 -2.74 0.85
N GLY A 116 -1.80 -3.18 1.02
CA GLY A 116 -0.62 -2.32 0.92
C GLY A 116 -0.32 -1.87 -0.50
N PHE A 117 -0.21 -2.82 -1.45
CA PHE A 117 0.10 -2.47 -2.84
C PHE A 117 -1.03 -1.65 -3.47
N SER A 118 -2.30 -2.05 -3.31
CA SER A 118 -3.43 -1.26 -3.84
C SER A 118 -3.54 0.14 -3.23
N LEU A 119 -3.35 0.32 -1.92
CA LEU A 119 -3.42 1.65 -1.29
C LEU A 119 -2.21 2.53 -1.64
N SER A 120 -1.06 1.95 -2.00
CA SER A 120 0.12 2.71 -2.43
C SER A 120 -0.11 3.51 -3.72
N PHE A 121 -1.09 3.12 -4.55
CA PHE A 121 -1.45 3.88 -5.74
C PHE A 121 -2.13 5.22 -5.42
N VAL A 122 -2.75 5.39 -4.25
CA VAL A 122 -3.39 6.67 -3.89
C VAL A 122 -2.36 7.82 -3.89
N PRO A 123 -1.27 7.78 -3.10
CA PRO A 123 -0.26 8.82 -3.14
C PRO A 123 0.46 8.91 -4.49
N LEU A 124 0.73 7.76 -5.16
CA LEU A 124 1.39 7.75 -6.46
C LEU A 124 0.57 8.51 -7.51
N THR A 125 -0.73 8.23 -7.63
CA THR A 125 -1.63 8.88 -8.59
C THR A 125 -1.76 10.39 -8.32
N LEU A 126 -1.79 10.81 -7.05
CA LEU A 126 -1.89 12.22 -6.68
C LEU A 126 -0.64 13.04 -7.00
N MET A 127 0.52 12.40 -7.19
CA MET A 127 1.77 13.08 -7.56
C MET A 127 1.98 13.21 -9.08
N PHE A 128 1.24 12.47 -9.92
CA PHE A 128 1.30 12.61 -11.38
C PHE A 128 0.97 14.02 -11.90
N PRO A 129 -0.09 14.72 -11.42
CA PRO A 129 -0.42 16.07 -11.89
C PRO A 129 0.70 17.09 -11.65
N ALA A 130 1.50 16.89 -10.59
CA ALA A 130 2.63 17.75 -10.25
C ALA A 130 3.89 17.45 -11.07
N ALA A 131 4.06 16.20 -11.52
CA ALA A 131 5.21 15.77 -12.31
C ALA A 131 5.03 16.03 -13.82
N GLU A 132 3.82 15.85 -14.35
CA GLU A 132 3.54 15.95 -15.79
C GLU A 132 2.70 17.15 -16.19
N GLY A 133 2.36 18.03 -15.23
CA GLY A 133 1.72 19.32 -15.49
C GLY A 133 0.44 19.25 -16.33
N TRP A 134 -0.72 19.26 -15.69
CA TRP A 134 -2.00 19.43 -16.40
C TRP A 134 -2.18 20.84 -17.03
N GLY A 135 -1.11 21.62 -17.19
CA GLY A 135 -1.11 23.06 -17.44
C GLY A 135 -0.46 23.56 -18.73
N GLU A 136 0.15 22.71 -19.57
CA GLU A 136 0.80 23.20 -20.80
C GLU A 136 -0.16 23.43 -21.99
N THR A 137 -1.44 23.09 -21.88
CA THR A 137 -2.41 23.32 -22.96
C THR A 137 -3.03 24.72 -22.99
N THR A 138 -2.70 25.61 -22.05
CA THR A 138 -3.25 26.99 -22.03
C THR A 138 -2.27 28.06 -22.54
N GLY A 139 -1.01 27.71 -22.82
CA GLY A 139 0.03 28.68 -23.25
C GLY A 139 0.14 28.92 -24.77
N GLY A 140 -0.52 28.10 -25.61
CA GLY A 140 -0.31 28.10 -27.06
C GLY A 140 -1.13 29.07 -27.90
N LEU A 141 -2.06 29.83 -27.31
CA LEU A 141 -2.99 30.72 -28.04
C LEU A 141 -2.65 32.22 -27.96
N GLY A 142 -1.49 32.58 -27.40
CA GLY A 142 -1.18 33.97 -27.04
C GLY A 142 -0.05 34.67 -27.80
N LEU A 143 0.70 34.02 -28.71
CA LEU A 143 1.91 34.60 -29.28
C LEU A 143 2.00 34.48 -30.82
N VAL A 144 0.93 34.90 -31.50
CA VAL A 144 1.02 35.37 -32.91
C VAL A 144 0.44 36.78 -32.97
N SER A 145 1.18 37.74 -32.44
CA SER A 145 1.24 39.11 -32.96
C SER A 145 2.20 39.92 -32.10
N GLN A 146 3.30 40.34 -32.72
CA GLN A 146 4.06 41.61 -32.58
C GLN A 146 5.45 41.35 -33.17
#